data_AF-A0A2R6BMY5-F1
#
_entry.id   AF-A0A2R6BMY5-F1
#
_cell.length_a   1.000
_cell.length_b   1.000
_cell.length_c   1.000
_cell.angle_alpha   90.00
_cell.angle_beta   90.00
_cell.angle_gamma   90.00
#
_symmetry.space_group_name_H-M   'P 1'
#
loop_
_entity.id
_entity.type
_entity.pdbx_description
1 polymer ?
#
loop_
_entity_poly.entity_id
_entity_poly.type
_entity_poly.pdbx_seq_one_letter_code
_entity_poly.pdbx_strand_id
1 'polypeptide(L)'
;MYGYVELLSKLKRGAGSREELEASYFIESVFREHGLEVSRQAFKTLPSFSYTYLVIYGFSAVSPFIALFSLGLGGVFSLVGFVLLVLEGELYYPVVTRFLRIFPLSYPIMLLGLGGLGLVGVGLLLL
;
A
#
# COMPACT_ATOMS: atom_id res chain seq x y z
N MET A 1 -10.71 -18.80 -23.95
CA MET A 1 -9.51 -18.57 -23.10
C MET A 1 -8.71 -17.35 -23.58
N TYR A 2 -8.07 -17.37 -24.76
CA TYR A 2 -7.22 -16.26 -25.23
C TYR A 2 -7.94 -14.88 -25.23
N GLY A 3 -9.15 -14.80 -25.79
CA GLY A 3 -9.91 -13.54 -25.82
C GLY A 3 -10.29 -12.99 -24.44
N TYR A 4 -10.53 -13.85 -23.45
CA TYR A 4 -10.82 -13.43 -22.08
C TYR A 4 -9.57 -12.83 -21.40
N VAL A 5 -8.42 -13.45 -21.61
CA VAL A 5 -7.14 -12.96 -21.08
C VAL A 5 -6.78 -11.62 -21.72
N GLU A 6 -6.97 -11.48 -23.03
CA GLU A 6 -6.67 -10.22 -23.74
C GLU A 6 -7.55 -9.07 -23.23
N LEU A 7 -8.87 -9.31 -23.10
CA LEU A 7 -9.81 -8.29 -22.63
C LEU A 7 -9.52 -7.86 -21.19
N LEU A 8 -9.25 -8.82 -20.30
CA LEU A 8 -8.93 -8.55 -18.91
C LEU A 8 -7.55 -7.89 -18.74
N SER A 9 -6.59 -8.16 -19.63
CA SER A 9 -5.22 -7.63 -19.51
C SER A 9 -5.08 -6.18 -20.01
N LYS A 10 -6.02 -5.69 -20.82
CA LYS A 10 -6.04 -4.28 -21.28
C LYS A 10 -6.45 -3.31 -20.18
N LEU A 11 -7.15 -3.78 -19.14
CA LEU A 11 -7.59 -2.98 -18.01
C LEU A 11 -6.51 -2.98 -16.90
N LYS A 12 -6.11 -1.79 -16.43
CA LYS A 12 -5.26 -1.65 -15.23
C LYS A 12 -6.10 -1.93 -13.98
N ARG A 13 -6.23 -3.21 -13.64
CA ARG A 13 -7.06 -3.71 -12.52
C ARG A 13 -6.29 -3.65 -11.20
N GLY A 14 -6.17 -2.45 -10.63
CA GLY A 14 -5.70 -2.31 -9.25
C GLY A 14 -6.74 -2.88 -8.28
N ALA A 15 -6.31 -3.52 -7.20
CA ALA A 15 -7.24 -4.02 -6.20
C ALA A 15 -8.08 -2.87 -5.60
N GLY A 16 -9.41 -3.04 -5.57
CA GLY A 16 -10.38 -2.03 -5.16
C GLY A 16 -10.65 -0.93 -6.20
N SER A 17 -10.13 -1.05 -7.43
CA SER A 17 -10.36 -0.05 -8.48
C SER A 17 -11.68 -0.28 -9.22
N ARG A 18 -12.17 0.76 -9.92
CA ARG A 18 -13.38 0.67 -10.74
C ARG A 18 -13.22 -0.38 -11.85
N GLU A 19 -12.03 -0.48 -12.42
CA GLU A 19 -11.69 -1.43 -13.48
C GLU A 19 -11.71 -2.89 -12.98
N GLU A 20 -11.33 -3.13 -11.71
CA GLU A 20 -11.48 -4.46 -11.09
C GLU A 20 -12.96 -4.82 -10.89
N LEU A 21 -13.79 -3.84 -10.50
CA LEU A 21 -15.23 -4.04 -10.37
C LEU A 21 -15.86 -4.37 -11.74
N GLU A 22 -15.49 -3.65 -12.80
CA GLU A 22 -15.95 -3.92 -14.16
C GLU A 22 -15.51 -5.31 -14.65
N ALA A 23 -14.28 -5.72 -14.35
CA ALA A 23 -13.81 -7.07 -14.60
C ALA A 23 -14.61 -8.13 -13.83
N SER A 24 -15.02 -7.85 -12.59
CA SER A 24 -15.85 -8.76 -11.80
C SER A 24 -17.23 -9.00 -12.45
N TYR A 25 -17.83 -7.97 -13.04
CA TYR A 25 -19.10 -8.09 -13.75
C TYR A 25 -18.97 -8.93 -15.02
N PHE A 26 -17.88 -8.73 -15.76
CA PHE A 26 -17.59 -9.53 -16.95
C PHE A 26 -17.41 -11.02 -16.61
N ILE A 27 -16.70 -11.31 -15.52
CA ILE A 27 -16.51 -12.70 -15.06
C ILE A 27 -17.86 -13.30 -14.63
N GLU A 28 -18.68 -12.55 -13.89
CA GLU A 28 -20.02 -12.97 -13.48
C GLU A 28 -20.91 -13.28 -14.70
N SER A 29 -20.90 -12.44 -15.73
CA SER A 29 -21.71 -12.67 -16.93
C SER A 29 -21.29 -13.93 -17.67
N VAL A 30 -19.98 -14.17 -17.82
CA VAL A 30 -19.46 -15.39 -18.46
C VAL A 30 -19.92 -16.64 -17.71
N PHE A 31 -19.85 -16.66 -16.37
CA PHE A 31 -20.29 -17.83 -15.60
C PHE A 31 -21.80 -18.05 -15.66
N ARG A 32 -22.61 -16.98 -15.67
CA ARG A 32 -24.07 -17.07 -15.83
C ARG A 32 -24.47 -17.56 -17.21
N GLU A 33 -23.77 -17.17 -18.26
CA GLU A 33 -23.97 -17.69 -19.63
C GLU A 33 -23.77 -19.21 -19.70
N HIS A 34 -22.92 -19.77 -18.82
CA HIS A 34 -22.71 -21.21 -18.71
C HIS A 34 -23.69 -21.91 -17.75
N GLY A 35 -24.73 -21.21 -17.29
CA GLY A 35 -25.79 -21.77 -16.45
C GLY A 35 -25.44 -21.91 -14.96
N LEU A 36 -24.38 -21.24 -14.49
CA LEU A 36 -23.99 -21.28 -13.08
C LEU A 36 -24.67 -20.19 -12.27
N GLU A 37 -25.13 -20.52 -11.06
CA GLU A 37 -25.49 -19.52 -10.06
C GLU A 37 -24.23 -18.89 -9.46
N VAL A 38 -24.11 -17.57 -9.61
CA VAL A 38 -22.94 -16.81 -9.17
C VAL A 38 -23.35 -15.82 -8.09
N SER A 39 -22.65 -15.85 -6.96
CA SER A 39 -22.75 -14.87 -5.88
C SER A 39 -21.45 -14.08 -5.76
N ARG A 40 -21.55 -12.79 -5.46
CA ARG A 40 -20.40 -11.90 -5.25
C ARG A 40 -20.19 -11.68 -3.75
N GLN A 41 -18.96 -11.91 -3.31
CA GLN A 41 -18.54 -11.61 -1.94
C GLN A 41 -17.65 -10.37 -1.95
N ALA A 42 -18.15 -9.26 -1.40
CA ALA A 42 -17.36 -8.07 -1.19
C ALA A 42 -16.48 -8.22 0.05
N PHE A 43 -15.22 -7.80 -0.06
CA PHE A 43 -14.31 -7.65 1.06
C PHE A 43 -13.58 -6.31 0.94
N LYS A 44 -13.13 -5.76 2.07
CA LYS A 44 -12.36 -4.52 2.06
C LYS A 44 -10.95 -4.82 1.55
N THR A 45 -10.55 -4.15 0.47
CA THR A 45 -9.17 -4.18 -0.01
C THR A 45 -8.34 -3.17 0.76
N LEU A 46 -7.06 -3.47 0.94
CA LEU A 46 -6.09 -2.49 1.43
C LEU A 46 -5.96 -1.37 0.39
N PRO A 47 -5.85 -0.11 0.81
CA PRO A 47 -5.58 0.97 -0.13
C PRO A 47 -4.30 0.67 -0.90
N SER A 48 -4.38 0.72 -2.23
CA SER A 48 -3.25 0.49 -3.14
C SER A 48 -2.16 1.55 -3.01
N PHE A 49 -2.48 2.70 -2.42
CA PHE A 49 -1.56 3.77 -2.09
C PHE A 49 -1.18 3.70 -0.60
N SER A 50 0.04 3.22 -0.31
CA SER A 50 0.58 3.25 1.06
C SER A 50 1.44 4.50 1.24
N TYR A 51 0.98 5.38 2.14
CA TYR A 51 1.72 6.56 2.59
C TYR A 51 3.10 6.21 3.14
N THR A 52 3.27 4.99 3.66
CA THR A 52 4.55 4.52 4.19
C THR A 52 5.62 4.48 3.11
N TYR A 53 5.29 3.99 1.90
CA TYR A 53 6.23 3.98 0.78
C TYR A 53 6.59 5.39 0.33
N LEU A 54 5.64 6.34 0.39
CA LEU A 54 5.92 7.73 0.05
C LEU A 54 6.95 8.33 1.02
N VAL A 55 6.83 8.05 2.31
CA VAL A 55 7.79 8.47 3.33
C VAL A 55 9.15 7.79 3.11
N ILE A 56 9.19 6.47 2.93
CA ILE A 56 10.41 5.69 2.67
C ILE A 56 11.17 6.22 1.46
N TYR A 57 10.46 6.38 0.34
CA TYR A 57 11.06 6.91 -0.89
C TYR A 57 11.42 8.38 -0.76
N GLY A 58 10.66 9.16 0.02
CA GLY A 58 11.00 10.55 0.35
C GLY A 58 12.35 10.66 1.07
N PHE A 59 12.56 9.88 2.15
CA PHE A 59 13.85 9.85 2.85
C PHE A 59 15.00 9.45 1.93
N SER A 60 14.78 8.43 1.10
CA SER A 60 15.78 7.94 0.15
C SER A 60 16.10 8.95 -0.95
N ALA A 61 15.09 9.68 -1.46
CA ALA A 61 15.24 10.67 -2.52
C ALA A 61 15.88 11.98 -2.03
N VAL A 62 15.60 12.40 -0.80
CA VAL A 62 16.14 13.64 -0.22
C VAL A 62 17.55 13.45 0.33
N SER A 63 17.90 12.23 0.77
CA SER A 63 19.23 11.86 1.25
C SER A 63 20.41 12.37 0.38
N PRO A 64 20.46 12.14 -0.95
CA PRO A 64 21.57 12.62 -1.77
C PRO A 64 21.67 14.15 -1.81
N PHE A 65 20.56 14.88 -1.71
CA PHE A 65 20.59 16.35 -1.65
C PHE A 65 21.13 16.85 -0.30
N ILE A 66 20.77 16.19 0.80
CA ILE A 66 21.33 16.49 2.13
C ILE A 66 22.82 16.15 2.18
N ALA A 67 23.24 15.07 1.51
CA ALA A 67 24.64 14.65 1.45
C ALA A 67 25.56 15.71 0.81
N LEU A 68 25.03 16.58 -0.05
CA LEU A 68 25.78 17.72 -0.62
C LEU A 68 26.20 18.75 0.45
N PHE A 69 25.45 18.85 1.55
CA PHE A 69 25.73 19.78 2.66
C PHE A 69 26.37 19.08 3.86
N SER A 70 26.03 17.81 4.09
CA SER A 70 26.62 16.98 5.14
C SER A 70 26.49 15.50 4.79
N LEU A 71 27.63 14.86 4.50
CA LEU A 71 27.69 13.42 4.21
C LEU A 71 27.14 12.58 5.37
N GLY A 72 27.36 13.00 6.61
CA GLY A 72 26.85 12.30 7.79
C GLY A 72 25.32 12.31 7.85
N LEU A 73 24.69 13.47 7.67
CA LEU A 73 23.23 13.59 7.67
C LEU A 73 22.61 12.88 6.46
N GLY A 74 23.23 12.97 5.28
CA GLY A 74 22.79 12.25 4.09
C GLY A 74 22.79 10.73 4.32
N GLY A 75 23.85 10.20 4.92
CA GLY A 75 23.96 8.80 5.30
C GLY A 75 22.88 8.35 6.28
N VAL A 76 22.58 9.16 7.30
CA VAL A 76 21.50 8.87 8.26
C VAL A 76 20.14 8.81 7.56
N PHE A 77 19.83 9.74 6.66
CA PHE A 77 18.55 9.74 5.93
C PHE A 77 18.41 8.51 5.01
N SER A 78 19.51 8.10 4.36
CA SER A 78 19.53 6.87 3.55
C SER A 78 19.31 5.62 4.41
N LEU A 79 19.99 5.53 5.55
CA LEU A 79 19.87 4.40 6.48
C LEU A 79 18.46 4.31 7.06
N VAL A 80 17.86 5.43 7.45
CA VAL A 80 16.47 5.49 7.96
C VAL A 80 15.50 5.02 6.87
N GLY A 81 15.63 5.50 5.63
CA GLY A 81 14.81 5.04 4.51
C GLY A 81 14.95 3.53 4.28
N PHE A 82 16.16 3.00 4.32
CA PHE A 82 16.43 1.57 4.18
C PHE A 82 15.83 0.72 5.30
N VAL A 83 16.00 1.13 6.56
CA VAL A 83 15.44 0.42 7.72
C VAL A 83 13.91 0.42 7.65
N LEU A 84 13.29 1.55 7.32
CA LEU A 84 11.84 1.63 7.15
C LEU A 84 11.35 0.74 5.99
N LEU A 85 12.11 0.62 4.90
CA LEU A 85 11.78 -0.29 3.81
C LEU A 85 11.81 -1.76 4.23
N VAL A 86 12.83 -2.17 4.99
CA VAL A 86 12.93 -3.54 5.52
C VAL A 86 11.80 -3.81 6.52
N LEU A 87 11.49 -2.86 7.41
CA LEU A 87 10.39 -2.99 8.36
C LEU A 87 9.02 -3.03 7.67
N GLU A 88 8.80 -2.24 6.61
CA GLU A 88 7.56 -2.31 5.85
C GLU A 88 7.40 -3.67 5.14
N GLY A 89 8.49 -4.22 4.58
CA GLY A 89 8.48 -5.55 3.96
C GLY A 89 8.20 -6.68 4.95
N GLU A 90 8.86 -6.67 6.10
CA GLU A 90 8.84 -7.78 7.07
C GLU A 90 7.73 -7.67 8.12
N LEU A 91 7.39 -6.46 8.60
CA LEU A 91 6.40 -6.26 9.67
C LEU A 91 5.03 -5.81 9.15
N TYR A 92 4.96 -4.93 8.15
CA TYR A 92 3.68 -4.33 7.78
C TYR A 92 2.70 -5.36 7.23
N TYR A 93 3.12 -6.17 6.26
CA TYR A 93 2.25 -7.19 5.68
C TYR A 93 1.72 -8.18 6.74
N PRO A 94 2.55 -8.81 7.58
CA PRO A 94 2.06 -9.75 8.59
C PRO A 94 1.19 -9.09 9.67
N VAL A 95 1.55 -7.89 10.13
CA VAL A 95 0.79 -7.18 11.19
C VAL A 95 -0.55 -6.69 10.66
N VAL A 96 -0.58 -6.07 9.49
CA VAL A 96 -1.82 -5.58 8.87
C VAL A 96 -2.76 -6.74 8.53
N THR A 97 -2.24 -7.84 7.99
CA THR A 97 -3.06 -9.02 7.66
C THR A 97 -3.64 -9.68 8.90
N ARG A 98 -2.87 -9.77 10.00
CA ARG A 98 -3.37 -10.25 11.30
C ARG A 98 -4.36 -9.29 11.94
N PHE A 99 -4.15 -7.98 11.82
CA PHE A 99 -4.99 -6.98 12.45
C PHE A 99 -6.33 -6.80 11.72
N LEU A 100 -6.35 -6.81 10.37
CA LEU A 100 -7.59 -6.79 9.58
C LEU A 100 -8.46 -8.03 9.83
N ARG A 101 -7.86 -9.16 10.21
CA ARG A 101 -8.58 -10.35 10.65
C ARG A 101 -9.30 -10.16 11.99
N ILE A 102 -8.79 -9.29 12.87
CA ILE A 102 -9.30 -9.08 14.23
C ILE A 102 -10.22 -7.85 14.29
N PHE A 103 -9.90 -6.78 13.56
CA PHE A 103 -10.62 -5.50 13.61
C PHE A 103 -10.89 -4.93 12.20
N PRO A 104 -12.01 -5.29 11.55
CA PRO A 104 -12.32 -4.87 10.17
C PRO A 104 -12.74 -3.38 10.00
N LEU A 105 -12.74 -2.56 11.06
CA LEU A 105 -13.32 -1.20 11.04
C LEU A 105 -12.38 -0.04 11.43
N SER A 106 -11.19 -0.28 11.98
CA SER A 106 -10.38 0.77 12.65
C SER A 106 -9.20 1.35 11.84
N TYR A 107 -9.04 0.96 10.57
CA TYR A 107 -7.87 1.32 9.74
C TYR A 107 -7.60 2.83 9.54
N PRO A 108 -8.60 3.72 9.37
CA PRO A 108 -8.29 5.14 9.11
C PRO A 108 -7.73 5.90 10.32
N ILE A 109 -7.92 5.39 11.54
CA ILE A 109 -7.47 6.06 12.79
C ILE A 109 -5.97 5.85 13.03
N MET A 110 -5.41 4.71 12.60
CA MET A 110 -3.99 4.38 12.81
C MET A 110 -3.02 5.13 11.88
N LEU A 111 -3.45 5.44 10.64
CA LEU A 111 -2.64 6.20 9.68
C LEU A 111 -2.32 7.62 10.18
N LEU A 112 -3.25 8.23 10.93
CA LEU A 112 -3.04 9.51 11.61
C LEU A 112 -2.12 9.39 12.84
N GLY A 113 -2.18 8.27 13.58
CA GLY A 113 -1.37 8.05 14.79
C GLY A 113 0.12 7.79 14.51
N LEU A 114 0.43 7.06 13.44
CA LEU A 114 1.82 6.75 13.06
C LEU A 114 2.51 7.95 12.37
N GLY A 115 1.78 8.74 11.58
CA GLY A 115 2.30 10.00 11.02
C GLY A 115 2.64 11.05 12.08
N GLY A 116 1.91 11.06 13.22
CA GLY A 116 2.17 11.97 14.34
C GLY A 116 3.44 11.63 15.12
N LEU A 117 3.75 10.35 15.30
CA LEU A 117 4.94 9.91 16.05
C LEU A 117 6.26 10.28 15.34
N GLY A 118 6.28 10.28 14.00
CA GLY A 118 7.45 10.70 13.22
C GLY A 118 7.78 12.18 13.35
N LEU A 119 6.76 13.04 13.47
CA LEU A 119 6.95 14.50 13.62
C LEU A 119 7.40 14.88 15.03
N VAL A 120 6.92 14.18 16.06
CA VAL A 120 7.33 14.43 17.46
C VAL A 120 8.80 14.02 17.69
N GLY A 121 9.27 12.95 17.04
CA GLY A 121 10.67 12.51 17.14
C GLY A 121 11.67 13.50 16.53
N VAL A 122 11.30 14.21 15.46
CA VAL A 122 12.17 15.22 14.81
C VAL A 122 12.16 16.54 15.59
N GLY A 123 11.02 16.91 16.21
CA GLY A 123 10.92 18.11 17.04
C GLY A 123 11.76 18.07 18.33
N LEU A 124 11.94 16.88 18.92
CA LEU A 124 12.73 16.68 20.14
C LEU A 124 14.25 16.64 19.89
N LEU A 125 14.68 16.48 18.64
CA LEU A 125 16.10 16.44 18.26
C LEU A 125 16.64 17.82 17.85
N LEU A 126 15.77 18.83 17.79
CA LEU A 126 16.07 20.23 17.44
C LEU A 126 15.94 21.19 18.65
N LEU A 127 15.81 20.65 19.86
CA LEU A 127 15.79 21.37 21.15
C LEU A 127 16.98 20.93 22.00
#